data_AF-A0A7V9GM37-F1
#
_entry.id   AF-A0A7V9GM37-F1
#
_cell.length_a   1.000
_cell.length_b   1.000
_cell.length_c   1.000
_cell.angle_alpha   90.00
_cell.angle_beta   90.00
_cell.angle_gamma   90.00
#
_symmetry.space_group_name_H-M   'P 1'
#
loop_
_entity.id
_entity.type
_entity.pdbx_description
1 polymer ?
#
loop_
_entity_poly.entity_id
_entity_poly.type
_entity_poly.pdbx_seq_one_letter_code
_entity_poly.pdbx_strand_id
1 'polypeptide(L)'
;MNGQEKKRISIALLDLYEGVPNEGMRCIKEIIDHWKKINKLDVQLQVFDVRINQEVPSTDFDIYISSGGPGSPLDSEGSEWEKKYLQWVHEILNWNNDPLRFNKKHVFFICHSYQLACRHFEVASVTRRKSTAFGVFPVHMLDDADTEPIFEGLPDPFYAVDSRDYQVIKPNHGKLRKMGASILSIEKDRPHVPLERAVMAIRFNRYMIGTQFHPEADATGMTMYLLRDDKKKTVIDNHGEDKWHSMIHGLNDPGKILLTNSHLLPNFLNHAVEEIAVTN
;
A
#
# COMPACT_ATOMS: atom_id res chain seq x y z
N MET A 1 13.81 -33.27 23.04
CA MET A 1 13.48 -31.85 22.83
C MET A 1 13.48 -31.63 21.33
N ASN A 2 12.33 -31.77 20.67
CA ASN A 2 12.22 -31.50 19.24
C ASN A 2 12.22 -29.99 19.07
N GLY A 3 13.34 -29.42 18.64
CA GLY A 3 13.37 -28.05 18.18
C GLY A 3 12.46 -27.96 16.95
N GLN A 4 11.34 -27.24 17.07
CA GLN A 4 10.61 -26.80 15.89
C GLN A 4 11.61 -26.04 15.01
N GLU A 5 11.91 -26.55 13.82
CA GLU A 5 12.61 -25.79 12.81
C GLU A 5 11.84 -24.47 12.62
N LYS A 6 12.51 -23.34 12.88
CA LYS A 6 11.92 -22.03 12.59
C LYS A 6 11.72 -21.97 11.08
N LYS A 7 10.48 -22.15 10.63
CA LYS A 7 10.10 -22.05 9.22
C LYS A 7 10.49 -20.66 8.73
N ARG A 8 11.27 -20.62 7.65
CA ARG A 8 11.68 -19.39 6.97
C ARG A 8 10.45 -18.75 6.30
N ILE A 9 10.20 -17.47 6.59
CA ILE A 9 9.13 -16.70 5.97
C ILE A 9 9.62 -16.15 4.64
N SER A 10 8.83 -16.32 3.59
CA SER A 10 9.17 -15.89 2.23
C SER A 10 8.32 -14.69 1.81
N ILE A 11 8.99 -13.59 1.44
CA ILE A 11 8.37 -12.34 1.02
C ILE A 11 8.78 -12.01 -0.41
N ALA A 12 7.79 -11.78 -1.27
CA ALA A 12 7.97 -11.22 -2.60
C ALA A 12 7.65 -9.71 -2.58
N LEU A 13 8.59 -8.90 -3.05
CA LEU A 13 8.41 -7.46 -3.25
C LEU A 13 8.34 -7.17 -4.74
N LEU A 14 7.16 -6.76 -5.21
CA LEU A 14 6.90 -6.45 -6.61
C LEU A 14 7.20 -4.97 -6.85
N ASP A 15 8.18 -4.68 -7.70
CA ASP A 15 8.64 -3.34 -8.05
C ASP A 15 7.90 -2.82 -9.29
N LEU A 16 7.04 -1.81 -9.11
CA LEU A 16 6.32 -1.12 -10.19
C LEU A 16 6.94 0.24 -10.57
N TYR A 17 8.19 0.53 -10.16
CA TYR A 17 8.82 1.82 -10.42
C TYR A 17 9.43 2.00 -11.81
N GLU A 18 9.46 0.96 -12.66
CA GLU A 18 9.91 1.08 -14.06
C GLU A 18 11.34 1.66 -14.17
N GLY A 19 12.25 1.22 -13.32
CA GLY A 19 13.64 1.69 -13.29
C GLY A 19 13.83 3.13 -12.79
N VAL A 20 12.76 3.82 -12.40
CA VAL A 20 12.84 5.17 -11.84
C VAL A 20 13.36 5.12 -10.40
N PRO A 21 14.40 5.91 -10.05
CA PRO A 21 14.87 6.02 -8.68
C PRO A 21 13.74 6.42 -7.72
N ASN A 22 13.59 5.66 -6.63
CA ASN A 22 12.49 5.84 -5.70
C ASN A 22 12.90 5.50 -4.25
N GLU A 23 12.27 6.20 -3.32
CA GLU A 23 12.45 5.96 -1.89
C GLU A 23 11.53 4.86 -1.37
N GLY A 24 10.38 4.61 -2.02
CA GLY A 24 9.39 3.64 -1.54
C GLY A 24 9.95 2.22 -1.40
N MET A 25 10.70 1.74 -2.41
CA MET A 25 11.35 0.42 -2.35
C MET A 25 12.41 0.34 -1.26
N ARG A 26 13.15 1.43 -0.99
CA ARG A 26 14.08 1.50 0.13
C ARG A 26 13.33 1.37 1.45
N CYS A 27 12.29 2.18 1.66
CA CYS A 27 11.54 2.19 2.90
C CYS A 27 10.84 0.85 3.18
N ILE A 28 10.25 0.20 2.18
CA ILE A 28 9.63 -1.12 2.34
C ILE A 28 10.69 -2.15 2.79
N LYS A 29 11.88 -2.14 2.17
CA LYS A 29 12.98 -3.04 2.56
C LYS A 29 13.46 -2.78 3.98
N GLU A 30 13.55 -1.51 4.40
CA GLU A 30 13.93 -1.14 5.76
C GLU A 30 12.88 -1.58 6.79
N ILE A 31 11.58 -1.40 6.50
CA ILE A 31 10.49 -1.89 7.34
C ILE A 31 10.61 -3.40 7.54
N ILE A 32 10.78 -4.17 6.45
CA ILE A 32 10.93 -5.64 6.52
C ILE A 32 12.19 -6.02 7.33
N ASP A 33 13.31 -5.34 7.10
CA ASP A 33 14.58 -5.65 7.77
C ASP A 33 14.52 -5.33 9.27
N HIS A 34 13.86 -4.24 9.65
CA HIS A 34 13.64 -3.88 11.05
C HIS A 34 12.66 -4.86 11.71
N TRP A 35 11.54 -5.13 11.06
CA TRP A 35 10.50 -6.05 11.54
C TRP A 35 11.05 -7.46 11.79
N LYS A 36 11.82 -8.03 10.86
CA LYS A 36 12.38 -9.38 11.04
C LYS A 36 13.39 -9.45 12.19
N LYS A 37 14.14 -8.36 12.44
CA LYS A 37 15.11 -8.27 13.54
C LYS A 37 14.41 -8.21 14.89
N ILE A 38 13.37 -7.38 15.02
CA ILE A 38 12.55 -7.29 16.24
C ILE A 38 11.92 -8.65 16.56
N ASN A 39 11.30 -9.28 15.56
CA ASN A 39 10.58 -10.54 15.76
C ASN A 39 11.47 -11.79 15.75
N LYS A 40 12.78 -11.64 15.52
CA LYS A 40 13.76 -12.74 15.44
C LYS A 40 13.34 -13.85 14.47
N LEU A 41 12.86 -13.43 13.30
CA LEU A 41 12.38 -14.29 12.22
C LEU A 41 13.47 -14.48 11.15
N ASP A 42 13.52 -15.68 10.55
CA ASP A 42 14.27 -15.90 9.32
C ASP A 42 13.37 -15.52 8.14
N VAL A 43 13.78 -14.51 7.38
CA VAL A 43 13.00 -13.94 6.27
C VAL A 43 13.83 -13.97 4.99
N GLN A 44 13.28 -14.60 3.96
CA GLN A 44 13.75 -14.48 2.59
C GLN A 44 12.98 -13.37 1.89
N LEU A 45 13.68 -12.37 1.36
CA LEU A 45 13.09 -11.35 0.51
C LEU A 45 13.59 -11.53 -0.93
N GLN A 46 12.67 -11.55 -1.89
CA GLN A 46 12.99 -11.49 -3.31
C GLN A 46 12.25 -10.32 -3.96
N VAL A 47 12.95 -9.58 -4.83
CA VAL A 47 12.41 -8.45 -5.58
C VAL A 47 12.13 -8.89 -7.01
N PHE A 48 11.01 -8.46 -7.59
CA PHE A 48 10.61 -8.75 -8.95
C PHE A 48 10.37 -7.44 -9.70
N ASP A 49 11.08 -7.23 -10.81
CA ASP A 49 10.87 -6.06 -11.68
C ASP A 49 9.67 -6.32 -12.60
N VAL A 50 8.53 -5.77 -12.21
CA VAL A 50 7.24 -6.05 -12.86
C VAL A 50 7.13 -5.37 -14.22
N ARG A 51 7.68 -4.16 -14.37
CA ARG A 51 7.35 -3.32 -15.54
C ARG A 51 8.37 -3.45 -16.66
N ILE A 52 9.66 -3.51 -16.35
CA ILE A 52 10.72 -3.62 -17.37
C ILE A 52 10.91 -5.09 -17.72
N ASN A 53 11.19 -5.93 -16.73
CA ASN A 53 11.51 -7.35 -16.96
C ASN A 53 10.25 -8.24 -17.01
N GLN A 54 9.08 -7.69 -16.66
CA GLN A 54 7.82 -8.43 -16.66
C GLN A 54 7.84 -9.65 -15.73
N GLU A 55 8.55 -9.51 -14.61
CA GLU A 55 8.71 -10.55 -13.61
C GLU A 55 7.53 -10.52 -12.63
N VAL A 56 6.97 -11.70 -12.37
CA VAL A 56 5.96 -11.90 -11.33
C VAL A 56 6.36 -13.10 -10.46
N PRO A 57 6.11 -13.06 -9.15
CA PRO A 57 6.45 -14.16 -8.26
C PRO A 57 5.52 -15.35 -8.48
N SER A 58 6.01 -16.56 -8.15
CA SER A 58 5.16 -17.74 -8.03
C SER A 58 4.30 -17.69 -6.76
N THR A 59 3.47 -18.72 -6.58
CA THR A 59 2.68 -18.93 -5.36
C THR A 59 3.49 -19.52 -4.19
N ASP A 60 4.82 -19.63 -4.31
CA ASP A 60 5.67 -20.23 -3.27
C ASP A 60 5.99 -19.27 -2.13
N PHE A 61 5.75 -17.97 -2.31
CA PHE A 61 5.95 -16.96 -1.26
C PHE A 61 4.78 -16.95 -0.28
N ASP A 62 4.99 -16.50 0.94
CA ASP A 62 3.94 -16.39 1.95
C ASP A 62 3.27 -15.00 1.90
N ILE A 63 4.09 -13.96 1.71
CA ILE A 63 3.68 -12.56 1.75
C ILE A 63 4.13 -11.85 0.47
N TYR A 64 3.27 -10.98 -0.04
CA TYR A 64 3.49 -10.19 -1.23
C TYR A 64 3.24 -8.72 -0.91
N ILE A 65 4.20 -7.86 -1.24
CA ILE A 65 4.03 -6.41 -1.15
C ILE A 65 4.21 -5.85 -2.57
N SER A 66 3.18 -5.20 -3.08
CA SER A 66 3.21 -4.55 -4.38
C SER A 66 3.37 -3.05 -4.19
N SER A 67 4.46 -2.50 -4.73
CA SER A 67 4.79 -1.10 -4.50
C SER A 67 3.90 -0.13 -5.27
N GLY A 68 4.10 1.17 -5.02
CA GLY A 68 3.65 2.22 -5.92
C GLY A 68 4.46 2.24 -7.21
N GLY A 69 4.22 3.24 -8.04
CA GLY A 69 4.90 3.37 -9.31
C GLY A 69 4.55 4.68 -10.00
N PRO A 70 5.41 5.18 -10.91
CA PRO A 70 5.14 6.39 -11.65
C PRO A 70 4.09 6.12 -12.75
N GLY A 71 3.53 7.22 -13.27
CA GLY A 71 2.67 7.17 -14.46
C GLY A 71 1.21 6.82 -14.16
N SER A 72 0.47 6.61 -15.24
CA SER A 72 -0.96 6.38 -15.24
C SER A 72 -1.29 4.90 -15.03
N PRO A 73 -2.14 4.54 -14.04
CA PRO A 73 -2.68 3.19 -13.91
C PRO A 73 -3.72 2.88 -15.00
N LEU A 74 -4.09 3.86 -15.84
CA LEU A 74 -5.03 3.67 -16.96
C LEU A 74 -4.29 3.37 -18.26
N ASP A 75 -3.10 3.95 -18.46
CA ASP A 75 -2.36 3.84 -19.72
C ASP A 75 -1.72 2.45 -19.90
N SER A 76 -1.58 1.69 -18.80
CA SER A 76 -1.06 0.33 -18.80
C SER A 76 -2.08 -0.71 -19.26
N GLU A 77 -3.34 -0.33 -19.51
CA GLU A 77 -4.41 -1.24 -19.88
C GLU A 77 -4.06 -2.09 -21.11
N GLY A 78 -4.01 -3.40 -20.90
CA GLY A 78 -3.74 -4.35 -21.99
C GLY A 78 -2.26 -4.46 -22.40
N SER A 79 -1.35 -3.80 -21.69
CA SER A 79 0.09 -4.02 -21.82
C SER A 79 0.49 -5.42 -21.34
N GLU A 80 1.59 -5.97 -21.88
CA GLU A 80 2.01 -7.35 -21.57
C GLU A 80 2.44 -7.53 -20.11
N TRP A 81 3.11 -6.54 -19.52
CA TRP A 81 3.49 -6.60 -18.11
C TRP A 81 2.27 -6.59 -17.20
N GLU A 82 1.25 -5.79 -17.54
CA GLU A 82 0.04 -5.70 -16.75
C GLU A 82 -0.78 -6.98 -16.85
N LYS A 83 -0.89 -7.58 -18.04
CA LYS A 83 -1.55 -8.88 -18.21
C LYS A 83 -0.91 -9.94 -17.30
N LYS A 84 0.43 -10.02 -17.27
CA LYS A 84 1.16 -10.94 -16.38
C LYS A 84 0.92 -10.63 -14.91
N TYR A 85 0.96 -9.35 -14.54
CA TYR A 85 0.69 -8.90 -13.17
C TYR A 85 -0.74 -9.24 -12.71
N LEU A 86 -1.75 -8.98 -13.53
CA LEU A 86 -3.14 -9.30 -13.20
C LEU A 86 -3.42 -10.81 -13.23
N GLN A 87 -2.73 -11.56 -14.10
CA GLN A 87 -2.74 -13.02 -14.05
C GLN A 87 -2.19 -13.52 -12.71
N TRP A 88 -1.07 -12.98 -12.24
CA TRP A 88 -0.54 -13.31 -10.92
C TRP A 88 -1.53 -13.01 -9.79
N VAL A 89 -2.19 -11.84 -9.81
CA VAL A 89 -3.26 -11.51 -8.83
C VAL A 89 -4.36 -12.59 -8.86
N HIS A 90 -4.77 -13.03 -10.05
CA HIS A 90 -5.77 -14.09 -10.22
C HIS A 90 -5.29 -15.45 -9.68
N GLU A 91 -4.03 -15.81 -9.91
CA GLU A 91 -3.44 -17.05 -9.39
C GLU A 91 -3.40 -17.07 -7.86
N ILE A 92 -3.07 -15.94 -7.21
CA ILE A 92 -3.09 -15.81 -5.75
C ILE A 92 -4.52 -15.91 -5.20
N LEU A 93 -5.51 -15.29 -5.86
CA LEU A 93 -6.92 -15.44 -5.47
C LEU A 93 -7.38 -16.89 -5.57
N ASN A 94 -7.06 -17.58 -6.66
CA ASN A 94 -7.42 -18.98 -6.85
C ASN A 94 -6.76 -19.87 -5.78
N TRP A 95 -5.49 -19.62 -5.46
CA TRP A 95 -4.81 -20.29 -4.36
C TRP A 95 -5.55 -20.09 -3.03
N ASN A 96 -5.90 -18.84 -2.71
CA ASN A 96 -6.55 -18.50 -1.45
C ASN A 96 -7.98 -19.01 -1.35
N ASN A 97 -8.70 -19.15 -2.47
CA ASN A 97 -10.06 -19.68 -2.50
C ASN A 97 -10.14 -21.21 -2.42
N ASP A 98 -9.03 -21.91 -2.68
CA ASP A 98 -8.97 -23.36 -2.52
C ASP A 98 -9.01 -23.73 -1.02
N PRO A 99 -10.09 -24.40 -0.54
CA PRO A 99 -10.21 -24.75 0.87
C PRO A 99 -9.18 -25.80 1.32
N LEU A 100 -8.54 -26.52 0.39
CA LEU A 100 -7.51 -27.50 0.70
C LEU A 100 -6.11 -26.87 0.90
N ARG A 101 -5.95 -25.59 0.56
CA ARG A 101 -4.70 -24.85 0.73
C ARG A 101 -4.73 -24.05 2.01
N PHE A 102 -4.16 -24.59 3.07
CA PHE A 102 -4.11 -23.94 4.38
C PHE A 102 -3.11 -22.79 4.44
N ASN A 103 -2.02 -22.85 3.68
CA ASN A 103 -1.02 -21.78 3.59
C ASN A 103 -1.52 -20.64 2.69
N LYS A 104 -2.32 -19.75 3.25
CA LYS A 104 -2.89 -18.60 2.55
C LYS A 104 -1.82 -17.54 2.27
N LYS A 105 -2.06 -16.76 1.21
CA LYS A 105 -1.12 -15.83 0.59
C LYS A 105 -1.56 -14.40 0.83
N HIS A 106 -0.73 -13.64 1.54
CA HIS A 106 -1.10 -12.29 1.98
C HIS A 106 -0.57 -11.25 1.01
N VAL A 107 -1.41 -10.29 0.59
CA VAL A 107 -1.02 -9.26 -0.39
C VAL A 107 -1.33 -7.86 0.13
N PHE A 108 -0.34 -6.97 0.06
CA PHE A 108 -0.51 -5.55 0.32
C PHE A 108 -0.25 -4.75 -0.96
N PHE A 109 -1.22 -3.95 -1.41
CA PHE A 109 -1.09 -3.06 -2.57
C PHE A 109 -0.90 -1.60 -2.14
N ILE A 110 0.07 -0.90 -2.74
CA ILE A 110 0.43 0.49 -2.39
C ILE A 110 0.25 1.39 -3.62
N CYS A 111 -0.45 2.51 -3.45
CA CYS A 111 -0.61 3.59 -4.42
C CYS A 111 -0.97 3.11 -5.83
N HIS A 112 0.00 3.02 -6.76
CA HIS A 112 -0.23 2.59 -8.14
C HIS A 112 -0.76 1.15 -8.21
N SER A 113 -0.18 0.19 -7.49
CA SER A 113 -0.68 -1.18 -7.48
C SER A 113 -2.07 -1.31 -6.84
N TYR A 114 -2.37 -0.46 -5.85
CA TYR A 114 -3.72 -0.35 -5.29
C TYR A 114 -4.74 0.14 -6.32
N GLN A 115 -4.35 1.13 -7.16
CA GLN A 115 -5.19 1.60 -8.26
C GLN A 115 -5.44 0.48 -9.30
N LEU A 116 -4.40 -0.29 -9.66
CA LEU A 116 -4.53 -1.44 -10.55
C LEU A 116 -5.47 -2.50 -9.96
N ALA A 117 -5.32 -2.84 -8.67
CA ALA A 117 -6.21 -3.77 -7.98
C ALA A 117 -7.66 -3.26 -7.95
N CYS A 118 -7.89 -1.98 -7.63
CA CYS A 118 -9.22 -1.39 -7.62
C CYS A 118 -9.91 -1.49 -9.00
N ARG A 119 -9.16 -1.23 -10.08
CA ARG A 119 -9.66 -1.36 -11.44
C ARG A 119 -9.94 -2.82 -11.80
N HIS A 120 -8.99 -3.71 -11.53
CA HIS A 120 -9.13 -5.14 -11.83
C HIS A 120 -10.34 -5.77 -11.13
N PHE A 121 -10.56 -5.44 -9.85
CA PHE A 121 -11.71 -5.92 -9.10
C PHE A 121 -13.00 -5.14 -9.38
N GLU A 122 -12.95 -4.07 -10.18
CA GLU A 122 -14.09 -3.18 -10.48
C GLU A 122 -14.80 -2.65 -9.21
N VAL A 123 -14.04 -2.48 -8.12
CA VAL A 123 -14.58 -2.06 -6.82
C VAL A 123 -14.72 -0.54 -6.70
N ALA A 124 -14.09 0.22 -7.58
CA ALA A 124 -14.14 1.68 -7.62
C ALA A 124 -13.62 2.22 -8.95
N SER A 125 -13.90 3.49 -9.25
CA SER A 125 -13.40 4.18 -10.44
C SER A 125 -12.00 4.76 -10.21
N VAL A 126 -11.06 4.50 -11.12
CA VAL A 126 -9.75 5.16 -11.14
C VAL A 126 -9.80 6.34 -12.11
N THR A 127 -9.50 7.55 -11.64
CA THR A 127 -9.56 8.76 -12.48
C THR A 127 -8.38 9.69 -12.21
N ARG A 128 -7.99 10.49 -13.20
CA ARG A 128 -7.01 11.57 -13.01
C ARG A 128 -7.55 12.66 -12.07
N ARG A 129 -6.71 13.18 -11.19
CA ARG A 129 -7.01 14.33 -10.34
C ARG A 129 -6.93 15.63 -11.15
N LYS A 130 -7.66 16.65 -10.69
CA LYS A 130 -7.53 18.02 -11.24
C LYS A 130 -6.18 18.64 -10.90
N SER A 131 -5.65 18.30 -9.73
CA SER A 131 -4.34 18.72 -9.24
C SER A 131 -3.66 17.56 -8.53
N THR A 132 -2.35 17.43 -8.72
CA THR A 132 -1.50 16.46 -8.00
C THR A 132 -1.73 16.58 -6.50
N ALA A 133 -1.94 15.44 -5.82
CA ALA A 133 -1.83 15.40 -4.36
C ALA A 133 -0.36 15.16 -4.01
N PHE A 134 0.24 16.05 -3.23
CA PHE A 134 1.60 15.86 -2.76
C PHE A 134 1.79 16.46 -1.37
N GLY A 135 2.09 15.61 -0.39
CA GLY A 135 2.42 16.00 0.97
C GLY A 135 1.87 15.07 2.03
N VAL A 136 1.76 15.58 3.26
CA VAL A 136 1.23 14.84 4.41
C VAL A 136 -0.20 15.31 4.67
N PHE A 137 -1.15 14.39 4.59
CA PHE A 137 -2.58 14.68 4.73
C PHE A 137 -3.24 13.80 5.79
N PRO A 138 -4.28 14.31 6.48
CA PRO A 138 -5.10 13.48 7.33
C PRO A 138 -5.84 12.45 6.49
N VAL A 139 -5.95 11.23 6.98
CA VAL A 139 -6.73 10.13 6.42
C VAL A 139 -7.72 9.70 7.49
N HIS A 140 -9.00 9.63 7.13
CA HIS A 140 -10.08 9.34 8.06
C HIS A 140 -10.49 7.89 7.97
N MET A 141 -10.61 7.23 9.11
CA MET A 141 -11.11 5.87 9.20
C MET A 141 -12.63 5.81 8.99
N LEU A 142 -13.12 4.66 8.55
CA LEU A 142 -14.54 4.31 8.56
C LEU A 142 -14.77 3.17 9.55
N ASP A 143 -16.01 2.92 9.94
CA ASP A 143 -16.41 1.93 10.96
C ASP A 143 -15.73 0.54 10.78
N ASP A 144 -15.57 0.07 9.53
CA ASP A 144 -14.92 -1.21 9.24
C ASP A 144 -13.42 -1.25 9.62
N ALA A 145 -12.76 -0.10 9.74
CA ALA A 145 -11.36 0.00 10.16
C ALA A 145 -11.15 -0.11 11.67
N ASP A 146 -12.18 0.14 12.50
CA ASP A 146 -12.07 0.04 13.96
C ASP A 146 -11.73 -1.39 14.44
N THR A 147 -12.08 -2.38 13.63
CA THR A 147 -11.81 -3.81 13.90
C THR A 147 -10.73 -4.40 13.01
N GLU A 148 -10.09 -3.58 12.18
CA GLU A 148 -9.08 -3.99 11.21
C GLU A 148 -7.71 -4.09 11.89
N PRO A 149 -7.13 -5.30 12.08
CA PRO A 149 -5.86 -5.47 12.80
C PRO A 149 -4.69 -4.68 12.20
N ILE A 150 -4.73 -4.42 10.90
CA ILE A 150 -3.66 -3.67 10.22
C ILE A 150 -3.66 -2.21 10.66
N PHE A 151 -4.82 -1.65 11.02
CA PHE A 151 -5.00 -0.25 11.44
C PHE A 151 -4.85 -0.06 12.95
N GLU A 152 -4.66 -1.13 13.72
CA GLU A 152 -4.50 -1.07 15.17
C GLU A 152 -3.39 -0.10 15.59
N GLY A 153 -3.69 0.76 16.58
CA GLY A 153 -2.76 1.76 17.12
C GLY A 153 -2.78 3.12 16.41
N LEU A 154 -3.49 3.26 15.28
CA LEU A 154 -3.63 4.53 14.59
C LEU A 154 -4.84 5.34 15.12
N PRO A 155 -4.70 6.67 15.29
CA PRO A 155 -5.83 7.55 15.62
C PRO A 155 -6.69 7.84 14.39
N ASP A 156 -7.91 8.35 14.61
CA ASP A 156 -8.73 8.93 13.54
C ASP A 156 -8.88 10.47 13.72
N PRO A 157 -8.42 11.29 12.76
CA PRO A 157 -7.63 10.92 11.59
C PRO A 157 -6.17 10.61 11.94
N PHE A 158 -5.55 9.72 11.18
CA PHE A 158 -4.09 9.56 11.14
C PHE A 158 -3.51 10.35 9.96
N TYR A 159 -2.19 10.49 9.87
CA TYR A 159 -1.54 11.24 8.80
C TYR A 159 -0.66 10.35 7.94
N ALA A 160 -0.82 10.45 6.63
CA ALA A 160 -0.04 9.67 5.67
C ALA A 160 0.54 10.56 4.56
N VAL A 161 1.59 10.07 3.92
CA VAL A 161 2.12 10.67 2.70
C VAL A 161 1.21 10.31 1.54
N ASP A 162 0.72 11.34 0.87
CA ASP A 162 -0.04 11.22 -0.37
C ASP A 162 0.77 11.88 -1.51
N SER A 163 1.02 11.14 -2.58
CA SER A 163 1.83 11.58 -3.73
C SER A 163 1.31 10.95 -5.02
N ARG A 164 0.27 11.53 -5.61
CA ARG A 164 -0.44 10.93 -6.76
C ARG A 164 -1.13 11.92 -7.68
N ASP A 165 -1.17 11.55 -8.96
CA ASP A 165 -1.96 12.22 -10.01
C ASP A 165 -3.30 11.52 -10.29
N TYR A 166 -3.48 10.29 -9.78
CA TYR A 166 -4.67 9.47 -9.97
C TYR A 166 -5.31 9.15 -8.63
N GLN A 167 -6.62 8.91 -8.65
CA GLN A 167 -7.41 8.67 -7.45
C GLN A 167 -8.42 7.56 -7.66
N VAL A 168 -8.74 6.86 -6.58
CA VAL A 168 -9.81 5.87 -6.53
C VAL A 168 -11.02 6.53 -5.90
N ILE A 169 -12.11 6.65 -6.63
CA ILE A 169 -13.35 7.31 -6.21
C ILE A 169 -14.56 6.47 -6.62
N LYS A 170 -15.77 6.86 -6.22
CA LYS A 170 -17.02 6.21 -6.62
C LYS A 170 -17.00 4.69 -6.38
N PRO A 171 -16.94 4.25 -5.10
CA PRO A 171 -16.93 2.84 -4.77
C PRO A 171 -18.19 2.12 -5.29
N ASN A 172 -17.99 0.95 -5.89
CA ASN A 172 -19.06 0.05 -6.28
C ASN A 172 -19.45 -0.83 -5.08
N HIS A 173 -20.33 -0.30 -4.23
CA HIS A 173 -20.79 -1.00 -3.03
C HIS A 173 -21.44 -2.37 -3.32
N GLY A 174 -22.05 -2.55 -4.50
CA GLY A 174 -22.59 -3.84 -4.92
C GLY A 174 -21.50 -4.89 -5.15
N LYS A 175 -20.39 -4.51 -5.78
CA LYS A 175 -19.23 -5.37 -6.01
C LYS A 175 -18.47 -5.65 -4.71
N LEU A 176 -18.23 -4.62 -3.90
CA LEU A 176 -17.59 -4.73 -2.59
C LEU A 176 -18.31 -5.75 -1.70
N ARG A 177 -19.63 -5.63 -1.54
CA ARG A 177 -20.43 -6.60 -0.76
C ARG A 177 -20.34 -8.02 -1.29
N LYS A 178 -20.38 -8.21 -2.62
CA LYS A 178 -20.26 -9.54 -3.23
C LYS A 178 -18.90 -10.20 -2.98
N MET A 179 -17.85 -9.38 -2.82
CA MET A 179 -16.49 -9.86 -2.53
C MET A 179 -16.24 -10.05 -1.03
N GLY A 180 -17.13 -9.55 -0.15
CA GLY A 180 -16.83 -9.42 1.28
C GLY A 180 -15.72 -8.40 1.54
N ALA A 181 -15.62 -7.38 0.68
CA ALA A 181 -14.63 -6.31 0.78
C ALA A 181 -15.18 -5.12 1.57
N SER A 182 -14.28 -4.43 2.27
CA SER A 182 -14.60 -3.30 3.16
C SER A 182 -13.75 -2.08 2.82
N ILE A 183 -14.37 -0.90 2.87
CA ILE A 183 -13.65 0.37 2.74
C ILE A 183 -13.19 0.79 4.13
N LEU A 184 -11.89 0.99 4.30
CA LEU A 184 -11.29 1.24 5.61
C LEU A 184 -11.05 2.72 5.87
N SER A 185 -10.76 3.52 4.83
CA SER A 185 -10.48 4.94 5.03
C SER A 185 -10.71 5.82 3.79
N ILE A 186 -10.79 7.14 4.01
CA ILE A 186 -11.05 8.18 2.99
C ILE A 186 -10.17 9.45 3.19
N GLU A 187 -9.98 10.25 2.12
CA GLU A 187 -8.98 11.36 2.06
C GLU A 187 -9.31 12.57 2.95
N LYS A 188 -10.59 12.83 3.25
CA LYS A 188 -11.06 13.83 4.22
C LYS A 188 -12.58 13.74 4.29
N ASP A 189 -13.16 13.76 5.48
CA ASP A 189 -14.62 13.90 5.55
C ASP A 189 -15.04 15.35 5.22
N ARG A 190 -15.93 15.48 4.23
CA ARG A 190 -16.42 16.76 3.71
C ARG A 190 -17.89 16.65 3.36
N PRO A 191 -18.79 16.49 4.35
CA PRO A 191 -20.21 16.27 4.09
C PRO A 191 -20.87 17.43 3.32
N HIS A 192 -20.28 18.62 3.36
CA HIS A 192 -20.80 19.83 2.72
C HIS A 192 -20.24 20.12 1.31
N VAL A 193 -19.32 19.30 0.80
CA VAL A 193 -18.70 19.52 -0.52
C VAL A 193 -19.15 18.40 -1.47
N PRO A 194 -19.79 18.69 -2.61
CA PRO A 194 -20.30 17.69 -3.55
C PRO A 194 -19.18 17.15 -4.45
N LEU A 195 -18.03 16.81 -3.87
CA LEU A 195 -16.93 16.14 -4.57
C LEU A 195 -16.80 14.73 -4.01
N GLU A 196 -16.68 13.77 -4.92
CA GLU A 196 -16.39 12.38 -4.58
C GLU A 196 -15.10 12.30 -3.77
N ARG A 197 -15.15 11.54 -2.68
CA ARG A 197 -14.03 11.35 -1.75
C ARG A 197 -13.15 10.23 -2.26
N ALA A 198 -11.84 10.43 -2.22
CA ALA A 198 -10.93 9.36 -2.56
C ALA A 198 -11.00 8.25 -1.49
N VAL A 199 -11.09 7.01 -1.96
CA VAL A 199 -11.06 5.80 -1.16
C VAL A 199 -9.60 5.49 -0.87
N MET A 200 -9.20 5.69 0.39
CA MET A 200 -7.80 5.66 0.81
C MET A 200 -7.30 4.27 1.17
N ALA A 201 -8.18 3.37 1.61
CA ALA A 201 -7.82 1.97 1.81
C ALA A 201 -9.02 1.04 1.64
N ILE A 202 -8.77 -0.16 1.12
CA ILE A 202 -9.76 -1.24 0.96
C ILE A 202 -9.14 -2.55 1.45
N ARG A 203 -9.88 -3.28 2.30
CA ARG A 203 -9.69 -4.71 2.54
C ARG A 203 -10.45 -5.46 1.45
N PHE A 204 -9.75 -5.98 0.44
CA PHE A 204 -10.39 -6.63 -0.71
C PHE A 204 -10.95 -8.01 -0.38
N ASN A 205 -10.29 -8.71 0.53
CA ASN A 205 -10.72 -9.96 1.17
C ASN A 205 -9.82 -10.21 2.40
N ARG A 206 -10.02 -11.31 3.13
CA ARG A 206 -9.24 -11.66 4.34
C ARG A 206 -7.72 -11.53 4.17
N TYR A 207 -7.17 -11.85 3.01
CA TYR A 207 -5.72 -11.91 2.78
C TYR A 207 -5.18 -10.76 1.93
N MET A 208 -6.03 -9.90 1.38
CA MET A 208 -5.63 -8.83 0.46
C MET A 208 -6.13 -7.46 0.93
N ILE A 209 -5.22 -6.52 1.07
CA ILE A 209 -5.49 -5.14 1.46
C ILE A 209 -4.69 -4.18 0.58
N GLY A 210 -5.13 -2.93 0.45
CA GLY A 210 -4.27 -1.91 -0.13
C GLY A 210 -4.64 -0.49 0.26
N THR A 211 -3.68 0.40 0.01
CA THR A 211 -3.76 1.82 0.36
C THR A 211 -3.46 2.71 -0.85
N GLN A 212 -4.19 3.81 -0.99
CA GLN A 212 -3.93 4.85 -1.98
C GLN A 212 -2.70 5.68 -1.61
N PHE A 213 -2.47 5.85 -0.31
CA PHE A 213 -1.33 6.58 0.25
C PHE A 213 -0.11 5.66 0.42
N HIS A 214 0.99 6.26 0.84
CA HIS A 214 2.29 5.61 1.03
C HIS A 214 2.57 5.34 2.51
N PRO A 215 2.09 4.21 3.08
CA PRO A 215 2.38 3.83 4.46
C PRO A 215 3.87 3.57 4.69
N GLU A 216 4.62 3.25 3.64
CA GLU A 216 6.05 3.02 3.68
C GLU A 216 6.88 4.28 3.86
N ALA A 217 6.33 5.47 3.57
CA ALA A 217 7.13 6.68 3.54
C ALA A 217 7.71 7.02 4.94
N ASP A 218 9.01 7.33 4.99
CA ASP A 218 9.72 7.72 6.20
C ASP A 218 9.95 9.25 6.23
N ALA A 219 10.14 9.80 7.43
CA ALA A 219 10.40 11.23 7.58
C ALA A 219 11.71 11.67 6.89
N THR A 220 12.74 10.83 6.97
CA THR A 220 14.06 11.10 6.39
C THR A 220 14.00 11.17 4.86
N GLY A 221 13.47 10.14 4.21
CA GLY A 221 13.33 10.09 2.75
C GLY A 221 12.42 11.19 2.23
N MET A 222 11.30 11.46 2.91
CA MET A 222 10.43 12.58 2.57
C MET A 222 11.13 13.94 2.68
N THR A 223 11.98 14.13 3.69
CA THR A 223 12.76 15.36 3.84
C THR A 223 13.71 15.52 2.66
N MET A 224 14.49 14.48 2.33
CA MET A 224 15.40 14.51 1.19
C MET A 224 14.66 14.78 -0.13
N TYR A 225 13.50 14.17 -0.33
CA TYR A 225 12.69 14.35 -1.54
C TYR A 225 12.14 15.77 -1.67
N LEU A 226 11.63 16.36 -0.58
CA LEU A 226 11.11 17.73 -0.55
C LEU A 226 12.19 18.81 -0.69
N LEU A 227 13.44 18.49 -0.37
CA LEU A 227 14.59 19.39 -0.55
C LEU A 227 15.11 19.42 -1.99
N ARG A 228 14.68 18.50 -2.87
CA ARG A 228 15.05 18.57 -4.29
C ARG A 228 14.42 19.79 -4.95
N ASP A 229 15.19 20.49 -5.78
CA ASP A 229 14.76 21.74 -6.42
C ASP A 229 13.48 21.58 -7.25
N ASP A 230 13.34 20.47 -7.99
CA ASP A 230 12.16 20.18 -8.80
C ASP A 230 10.89 20.02 -7.92
N LYS A 231 11.03 19.38 -6.75
CA LYS A 231 9.92 19.11 -5.84
C LYS A 231 9.57 20.32 -4.99
N LYS A 232 10.58 21.02 -4.46
CA LYS A 232 10.39 22.30 -3.77
C LYS A 232 9.64 23.28 -4.69
N LYS A 233 10.11 23.43 -5.93
CA LYS A 233 9.46 24.31 -6.92
C LYS A 233 8.01 23.89 -7.18
N THR A 234 7.75 22.60 -7.39
CA THR A 234 6.38 22.09 -7.59
C THR A 234 5.46 22.42 -6.42
N VAL A 235 5.92 22.30 -5.16
CA VAL A 235 5.12 22.64 -3.98
C VAL A 235 4.88 24.15 -3.91
N ILE A 236 5.92 24.96 -4.10
CA ILE A 236 5.81 26.42 -4.03
C ILE A 236 4.87 26.95 -5.11
N ASP A 237 5.02 26.48 -6.35
CA ASP A 237 4.22 26.92 -7.49
C ASP A 237 2.73 26.56 -7.32
N ASN A 238 2.41 25.43 -6.67
CA ASN A 238 1.02 24.97 -6.50
C ASN A 238 0.38 25.39 -5.16
N HIS A 239 1.16 25.56 -4.11
CA HIS A 239 0.66 25.68 -2.73
C HIS A 239 1.33 26.78 -1.90
N GLY A 240 2.37 27.45 -2.42
CA GLY A 240 3.10 28.50 -1.74
C GLY A 240 4.23 28.01 -0.83
N GLU A 241 5.14 28.92 -0.50
CA GLU A 241 6.34 28.65 0.31
C GLU A 241 6.02 28.30 1.76
N ASP A 242 5.01 28.95 2.37
CA ASP A 242 4.55 28.62 3.72
C ASP A 242 4.10 27.17 3.84
N LYS A 243 3.45 26.63 2.80
CA LYS A 243 3.02 25.24 2.79
C LYS A 243 4.21 24.29 2.73
N TRP A 244 5.23 24.62 1.93
CA TRP A 244 6.47 23.83 1.87
C TRP A 244 7.19 23.80 3.22
N HIS A 245 7.33 24.94 3.89
CA HIS A 245 7.91 25.01 5.24
C HIS A 245 7.11 24.19 6.26
N SER A 246 5.78 24.32 6.23
CA SER A 246 4.88 23.54 7.10
C SER A 246 5.04 22.03 6.87
N MET A 247 5.20 21.61 5.61
CA MET A 247 5.42 20.21 5.26
C MET A 247 6.75 19.70 5.86
N ILE A 248 7.86 20.39 5.64
CA ILE A 248 9.18 20.02 6.19
C ILE A 248 9.13 19.93 7.72
N HIS A 249 8.54 20.93 8.39
CA HIS A 249 8.46 20.93 9.85
C HIS A 249 7.60 19.79 10.40
N GLY A 250 6.52 19.43 9.68
CA GLY A 250 5.60 18.36 10.06
C GLY A 250 6.10 16.94 9.84
N LEU A 251 7.20 16.72 9.11
CA LEU A 251 7.71 15.36 8.82
C LEU A 251 8.24 14.64 10.06
N ASN A 252 8.90 15.38 10.96
CA ASN A 252 9.49 14.81 12.19
C ASN A 252 8.50 14.73 13.36
N ASP A 253 7.22 15.04 13.13
CA ASP A 253 6.19 14.91 14.14
C ASP A 253 5.91 13.41 14.40
N PRO A 254 6.17 12.90 15.63
CA PRO A 254 5.99 11.48 15.95
C PRO A 254 4.53 11.05 15.82
N GLY A 255 3.57 11.97 15.95
CA GLY A 255 2.14 11.71 15.80
C GLY A 255 1.64 11.71 14.35
N LYS A 256 2.52 11.88 13.35
CA LYS A 256 2.13 11.94 11.94
C LYS A 256 2.63 10.73 11.15
N ILE A 257 3.48 10.94 10.15
CA ILE A 257 3.90 9.90 9.20
C ILE A 257 4.69 8.79 9.87
N LEU A 258 5.43 9.10 10.94
CA LEU A 258 6.17 8.11 11.74
C LEU A 258 5.23 7.08 12.36
N LEU A 259 4.04 7.50 12.79
CA LEU A 259 3.05 6.60 13.37
C LEU A 259 2.49 5.64 12.30
N THR A 260 2.07 6.18 11.15
CA THR A 260 1.60 5.38 10.01
C THR A 260 2.65 4.38 9.53
N ASN A 261 3.91 4.82 9.42
CA ASN A 261 5.05 4.00 9.02
C ASN A 261 5.34 2.83 9.98
N SER A 262 5.20 3.07 11.29
CA SER A 262 5.46 2.06 12.32
C SER A 262 4.30 1.09 12.58
N HIS A 263 3.10 1.36 12.04
CA HIS A 263 1.92 0.52 12.28
C HIS A 263 1.49 -0.25 11.03
N LEU A 264 1.13 0.37 9.91
CA LEU A 264 0.38 -0.33 8.84
C LEU A 264 1.12 -1.53 8.23
N LEU A 265 2.28 -1.31 7.62
CA LEU A 265 3.05 -2.42 7.02
C LEU A 265 3.57 -3.41 8.09
N PRO A 266 4.10 -2.97 9.25
CA PRO A 266 4.45 -3.87 10.34
C PRO A 266 3.28 -4.73 10.86
N ASN A 267 2.10 -4.15 11.08
CA ASN A 267 0.90 -4.88 11.53
C ASN A 267 0.43 -5.86 10.47
N PHE A 268 0.48 -5.49 9.19
CA PHE A 268 0.23 -6.44 8.09
C PHE A 268 1.18 -7.64 8.13
N LEU A 269 2.48 -7.40 8.35
CA LEU A 269 3.46 -8.48 8.45
C LEU A 269 3.22 -9.38 9.67
N ASN A 270 2.90 -8.78 10.83
CA ASN A 270 2.53 -9.53 12.04
C ASN A 270 1.31 -10.41 11.79
N HIS A 271 0.22 -9.81 11.29
CA HIS A 271 -1.02 -10.51 11.00
C HIS A 271 -0.83 -11.66 10.00
N ALA A 272 -0.03 -11.45 8.95
CA ALA A 272 0.27 -12.50 8.00
C ALA A 272 1.02 -13.68 8.65
N VAL A 273 2.05 -13.41 9.47
CA VAL A 273 2.81 -14.47 10.14
C VAL A 273 1.97 -15.21 11.18
N GLU A 274 1.08 -14.53 11.90
CA GLU A 274 0.16 -15.16 12.86
C GLU A 274 -0.78 -16.15 12.16
N GLU A 275 -1.40 -15.76 11.05
CA GLU A 275 -2.27 -16.63 10.24
C GLU A 275 -1.49 -17.82 9.66
N ILE A 276 -0.26 -17.59 9.19
CA ILE A 276 0.63 -18.67 8.73
C ILE A 276 0.96 -19.62 9.89
N ALA A 277 1.22 -19.11 11.10
CA ALA A 277 1.56 -19.93 12.26
C ALA A 277 0.38 -20.80 12.72
N VAL A 278 -0.85 -20.31 12.63
CA VAL A 278 -2.07 -21.05 13.02
C VAL A 278 -2.45 -22.16 12.03
N THR A 279 -2.07 -22.01 10.76
CA THR A 279 -2.40 -22.96 9.68
C THR A 279 -1.38 -24.08 9.49
N ASN A 280 -0.26 -24.06 10.23
CA ASN A 280 0.71 -25.15 10.30
C ASN A 280 0.51 -25.97 11.59
#